data_AF-A0A8J1KTE0-F1
#
_entry.id   AF-A0A8J1KTE0-F1
#
_cell.length_a   1.000
_cell.length_b   1.000
_cell.length_c   1.000
_cell.angle_alpha   90.00
_cell.angle_beta   90.00
_cell.angle_gamma   90.00
#
_symmetry.space_group_name_H-M   'P 1'
#
loop_
_entity.id
_entity.type
_entity.pdbx_description
1 polymer ?
#
loop_
_entity_poly.entity_id
_entity_poly.type
_entity_poly.pdbx_seq_one_letter_code
_entity_poly.pdbx_strand_id
1 'polypeptide(L)'
;METTVLAKGLTFVPSTRTHDFNMAVDNYRFTRSLRLREHYGCSPNGRAQDSIPSGYKLRNNFDPITQNTSLKTFARMVNGAIRDTPAKIHNRGNLNKKEREALEQLKNNPSIIIKPADKGGAVVILDYAYYKSEICSQLTDDSCYQKLTFDPTLKFQGQLGKMLDEAVIQGWITEELRNFLYVKDPNWPIVATDPDLGKLHLNVCR
;
A
#
# COMPACT_ATOMS: atom_id res chain seq x y z
N MET A 1 -4.44 28.80 -6.86
CA MET A 1 -4.47 27.60 -7.73
C MET A 1 -3.87 26.41 -7.00
N GLU A 2 -2.73 26.56 -6.31
CA GLU A 2 -2.21 25.52 -5.41
C GLU A 2 -3.19 25.19 -4.28
N THR A 3 -3.75 26.22 -3.63
CA THR A 3 -4.77 26.08 -2.58
C THR A 3 -6.00 25.30 -3.04
N THR A 4 -6.48 25.52 -4.26
CA THR A 4 -7.62 24.81 -4.85
C THR A 4 -7.30 23.35 -5.17
N VAL A 5 -6.05 23.02 -5.47
CA VAL A 5 -5.60 21.63 -5.66
C VAL A 5 -5.50 20.92 -4.31
N LEU A 6 -4.90 21.56 -3.32
CA LEU A 6 -4.75 21.03 -1.96
C LEU A 6 -6.10 20.84 -1.25
N ALA A 7 -7.06 21.74 -1.50
CA ALA A 7 -8.42 21.64 -0.97
C ALA A 7 -9.19 20.40 -1.48
N LYS A 8 -8.77 19.77 -2.58
CA LYS A 8 -9.35 18.48 -3.03
C LYS A 8 -8.97 17.31 -2.11
N GLY A 9 -7.95 17.50 -1.26
CA GLY A 9 -7.48 16.50 -0.29
C GLY A 9 -6.52 15.47 -0.87
N LEU A 10 -5.80 14.77 0.02
CA LEU A 10 -4.80 13.75 -0.36
C LEU A 10 -5.40 12.46 -0.94
N THR A 11 -6.69 12.22 -0.72
CA THR A 11 -7.43 11.11 -1.31
C THR A 11 -7.94 11.40 -2.72
N PHE A 12 -7.76 12.64 -3.21
CA PHE A 12 -8.13 12.99 -4.56
C PHE A 12 -7.24 12.25 -5.56
N VAL A 13 -7.85 11.54 -6.51
CA VAL A 13 -7.15 10.81 -7.56
C VAL A 13 -7.31 11.57 -8.87
N PRO A 14 -6.24 12.22 -9.39
CA PRO A 14 -6.27 12.83 -10.71
C PRO A 14 -6.61 11.79 -11.77
N SER A 15 -7.46 12.13 -12.73
CA SER A 15 -7.74 11.26 -13.88
C SER A 15 -6.46 11.08 -14.67
N THR A 16 -5.87 9.89 -14.60
CA THR A 16 -4.72 9.49 -15.42
C THR A 16 -5.20 8.75 -16.66
N ARG A 17 -4.30 8.58 -17.64
CA ARG A 17 -4.54 7.63 -18.73
C ARG A 17 -4.57 6.23 -18.10
N THR A 18 -5.64 5.49 -18.33
CA THR A 18 -5.70 4.07 -17.95
C THR A 18 -4.63 3.32 -18.72
N HIS A 19 -3.78 2.57 -18.01
CA HIS A 19 -2.87 1.62 -18.65
C HIS A 19 -3.58 0.29 -18.86
N ASP A 20 -3.61 -0.18 -20.10
CA ASP A 20 -4.26 -1.45 -20.49
C ASP A 20 -3.81 -2.63 -19.61
N PHE A 21 -2.54 -2.64 -19.20
CA PHE A 21 -1.98 -3.65 -18.29
C PHE A 21 -2.67 -3.67 -16.92
N ASN A 22 -2.87 -2.51 -16.30
CA ASN A 22 -3.52 -2.45 -14.97
C ASN A 22 -4.98 -2.92 -15.06
N MET A 23 -5.68 -2.53 -16.14
CA MET A 23 -7.05 -2.96 -16.39
C MET A 23 -7.13 -4.49 -16.58
N ALA A 24 -6.16 -5.09 -17.28
CA ALA A 24 -6.08 -6.54 -17.42
C ALA A 24 -5.79 -7.26 -16.09
N VAL A 25 -4.88 -6.73 -15.26
CA VAL A 25 -4.57 -7.28 -13.93
C VAL A 25 -5.78 -7.20 -13.00
N ASP A 26 -6.48 -6.07 -12.98
CA ASP A 26 -7.67 -5.88 -12.16
C ASP A 26 -8.82 -6.78 -12.63
N ASN A 27 -9.01 -6.92 -13.94
CA ASN A 27 -9.99 -7.85 -14.48
C ASN A 27 -9.65 -9.31 -14.13
N TYR A 28 -8.38 -9.70 -14.15
CA TYR A 28 -7.95 -11.02 -13.71
C TYR A 28 -8.29 -11.24 -12.22
N ARG A 29 -7.96 -10.28 -11.35
CA ARG A 29 -8.27 -10.34 -9.91
C ARG A 29 -9.78 -10.45 -9.65
N PHE A 30 -10.57 -9.66 -10.37
CA PHE A 30 -12.03 -9.70 -10.29
C PHE A 30 -12.58 -11.06 -10.75
N THR A 31 -12.16 -11.53 -11.92
CA THR A 31 -12.60 -12.81 -12.48
C THR A 31 -12.18 -13.98 -11.59
N ARG A 32 -10.97 -13.96 -11.03
CA ARG A 32 -10.53 -14.95 -10.03
C ARG A 32 -11.39 -14.91 -8.77
N SER A 33 -11.76 -13.72 -8.29
CA SER A 33 -12.63 -13.59 -7.12
C SER A 33 -14.01 -14.19 -7.35
N LEU A 34 -14.58 -14.05 -8.55
CA LEU A 34 -15.83 -14.71 -8.92
C LEU A 34 -15.69 -16.24 -8.94
N ARG A 35 -14.62 -16.77 -9.54
CA ARG A 35 -14.33 -18.20 -9.59
C ARG A 35 -14.14 -18.80 -8.19
N LEU A 36 -13.46 -18.09 -7.30
CA LEU A 36 -13.32 -18.49 -5.90
C LEU A 36 -14.68 -18.52 -5.19
N ARG A 37 -15.51 -17.48 -5.37
CA ARG A 37 -16.86 -17.44 -4.77
C ARG A 37 -17.77 -18.56 -5.27
N GLU A 38 -17.68 -18.90 -6.55
CA GLU A 38 -18.39 -20.04 -7.13
C GLU A 38 -17.88 -21.37 -6.58
N HIS A 39 -16.57 -21.56 -6.57
CA HIS A 39 -15.92 -22.79 -6.10
C HIS A 39 -16.24 -23.10 -4.64
N TYR A 40 -16.25 -22.06 -3.79
CA TYR A 40 -16.63 -22.17 -2.37
C TYR A 40 -18.12 -21.88 -2.14
N GLY A 41 -18.96 -21.95 -3.19
CA GLY A 41 -20.36 -21.52 -3.22
C GLY A 41 -21.13 -21.87 -1.95
N CYS A 42 -21.83 -20.85 -1.42
CA CYS A 42 -22.70 -20.83 -0.24
C CYS A 42 -23.01 -22.21 0.38
N SER A 43 -22.19 -22.66 1.32
CA SER A 43 -22.66 -23.62 2.30
C SER A 43 -23.60 -22.87 3.26
N PRO A 44 -24.91 -23.20 3.32
CA PRO A 44 -25.85 -22.52 4.23
C PRO A 44 -25.45 -22.70 5.70
N ASN A 45 -24.61 -23.70 5.99
CA ASN A 45 -24.09 -24.02 7.32
C ASN A 45 -22.55 -23.94 7.40
N GLY A 46 -21.90 -23.28 6.45
CA GLY A 46 -20.44 -23.19 6.38
C GLY A 46 -19.84 -22.06 7.18
N ARG A 47 -20.18 -21.93 8.47
CA ARG A 47 -19.12 -21.54 9.41
C ARG A 47 -18.21 -22.75 9.42
N ALA A 48 -17.20 -22.75 8.55
CA ALA A 48 -16.05 -23.62 8.77
C ALA A 48 -15.72 -23.43 10.25
N GLN A 49 -15.71 -24.53 11.02
CA GLN A 49 -15.14 -24.47 12.34
C GLN A 49 -13.80 -23.77 12.15
N ASP A 50 -13.66 -22.58 12.74
CA ASP A 50 -12.40 -21.85 12.84
C ASP A 50 -11.49 -22.67 13.77
N SER A 51 -11.17 -23.90 13.37
CA SER A 51 -10.13 -24.69 13.98
C SER A 51 -8.83 -24.07 13.50
N ILE A 52 -8.29 -23.27 14.42
CA ILE A 52 -7.05 -22.50 14.37
C ILE A 52 -7.30 -21.07 13.87
N PRO A 53 -7.39 -20.06 14.78
CA PRO A 53 -7.10 -18.68 14.42
C PRO A 53 -5.60 -18.61 14.10
N SER A 54 -5.24 -19.06 12.91
CA SER A 54 -3.87 -19.00 12.43
C SER A 54 -3.61 -17.54 12.07
N GLY A 55 -2.84 -16.85 12.91
CA GLY A 55 -2.38 -15.49 12.65
C GLY A 55 -1.54 -15.33 11.37
N TYR A 56 -1.33 -16.41 10.60
CA TYR A 56 -0.68 -16.39 9.30
C TYR A 56 -1.64 -16.87 8.19
N LYS A 57 -1.86 -16.00 7.19
CA LYS A 57 -2.51 -16.36 5.93
C LYS A 57 -1.44 -16.54 4.86
N LEU A 58 -1.10 -17.79 4.52
CA LEU A 58 -0.24 -18.05 3.37
C LEU A 58 -0.86 -17.44 2.11
N ARG A 59 -0.01 -16.93 1.22
CA ARG A 59 -0.47 -16.43 -0.09
C ARG A 59 -1.09 -17.58 -0.86
N ASN A 60 -2.42 -17.58 -0.92
CA ASN A 60 -3.16 -18.59 -1.65
C ASN A 60 -3.20 -18.20 -3.14
N ASN A 61 -2.40 -18.90 -3.96
CA ASN A 61 -2.41 -18.75 -5.42
C ASN A 61 -3.46 -19.64 -6.11
N PHE A 62 -4.30 -20.35 -5.36
CA PHE A 62 -5.36 -21.19 -5.91
C PHE A 62 -6.28 -20.37 -6.82
N ASP A 63 -6.43 -20.81 -8.07
CA ASP A 63 -7.35 -20.21 -9.03
C ASP A 63 -8.21 -21.33 -9.63
N PRO A 64 -9.42 -21.58 -9.10
CA PRO A 64 -10.20 -22.72 -9.49
C PRO A 64 -10.69 -22.59 -10.93
N ILE A 65 -10.72 -23.72 -11.64
CA ILE A 65 -11.36 -23.80 -12.95
C ILE A 65 -12.87 -23.76 -12.72
N THR A 66 -13.52 -22.72 -13.22
CA THR A 66 -14.98 -22.63 -13.20
C THR A 66 -15.59 -23.65 -14.16
N GLN A 67 -16.68 -24.29 -13.76
CA GLN A 67 -17.50 -25.11 -14.66
C GLN A 67 -18.68 -24.30 -15.23
N ASN A 68 -19.09 -23.23 -14.55
CA ASN A 68 -20.20 -22.37 -14.96
C ASN A 68 -19.94 -21.64 -16.29
N THR A 69 -20.73 -21.99 -17.29
CA THR A 69 -20.67 -21.44 -18.64
C THR A 69 -20.94 -19.93 -18.67
N SER A 70 -21.80 -19.41 -17.79
CA SER A 70 -22.11 -17.98 -17.71
C SER A 70 -20.90 -17.17 -17.24
N LEU A 71 -20.19 -17.64 -16.20
CA LEU A 71 -18.97 -16.99 -15.71
C LEU A 71 -17.83 -17.05 -16.72
N LYS A 72 -17.64 -18.18 -17.41
CA LYS A 72 -16.70 -18.29 -18.53
C LYS A 72 -17.00 -17.31 -19.65
N THR A 73 -18.27 -17.25 -20.05
CA THR A 73 -18.72 -16.37 -21.13
C THR A 73 -18.54 -14.91 -20.75
N PHE A 74 -18.94 -14.52 -19.54
CA PHE A 74 -18.74 -13.18 -19.01
C PHE A 74 -17.26 -12.80 -19.00
N ALA A 75 -16.39 -13.64 -18.43
CA ALA A 75 -14.95 -13.38 -18.40
C ALA A 75 -14.37 -13.19 -19.81
N ARG A 76 -14.80 -14.02 -20.77
CA ARG A 76 -14.39 -13.90 -22.18
C ARG A 76 -14.87 -12.60 -22.80
N MET A 77 -16.12 -12.21 -22.57
CA MET A 77 -16.70 -10.96 -23.09
C MET A 77 -15.98 -9.73 -22.53
N VAL A 78 -15.74 -9.69 -21.22
CA VAL A 78 -15.02 -8.56 -20.58
C VAL A 78 -13.57 -8.49 -21.07
N ASN A 79 -12.88 -9.63 -21.20
CA ASN A 79 -11.53 -9.66 -21.78
C ASN A 79 -11.51 -9.15 -23.23
N GLY A 80 -12.51 -9.51 -24.05
CA GLY A 80 -12.68 -8.97 -25.39
C GLY A 80 -12.89 -7.46 -25.37
N ALA A 81 -13.84 -6.98 -24.57
CA ALA A 81 -14.13 -5.56 -24.43
C ALA A 81 -12.90 -4.75 -23.97
N ILE A 82 -12.11 -5.26 -23.02
CA ILE A 82 -10.86 -4.64 -22.55
C ILE A 82 -9.84 -4.53 -23.68
N ARG A 83 -9.67 -5.59 -24.49
CA ARG A 83 -8.77 -5.59 -25.64
C ARG A 83 -9.20 -4.62 -26.74
N ASP A 84 -10.51 -4.51 -26.95
CA ASP A 84 -11.11 -3.65 -27.97
C ASP A 84 -11.36 -2.22 -27.47
N THR A 85 -11.04 -1.93 -26.20
CA THR A 85 -11.18 -0.60 -25.62
C THR A 85 -10.22 0.36 -26.33
N PRO A 86 -10.70 1.49 -26.86
CA PRO A 86 -9.82 2.42 -27.57
C PRO A 86 -8.81 3.05 -26.61
N ALA A 87 -7.52 3.02 -27.00
CA ALA A 87 -6.40 3.57 -26.23
C ALA A 87 -6.51 5.08 -25.92
N LYS A 88 -7.43 5.80 -26.57
CA LYS A 88 -7.67 7.24 -26.39
C LYS A 88 -9.14 7.50 -26.10
N ILE A 89 -9.58 7.22 -24.88
CA ILE A 89 -10.80 7.86 -24.36
C ILE A 89 -10.44 9.33 -24.11
N HIS A 90 -11.03 10.24 -24.88
CA HIS A 90 -10.90 11.69 -24.66
C HIS A 90 -11.66 12.09 -23.38
N ASN A 91 -11.11 11.73 -22.23
CA ASN A 91 -11.63 12.17 -20.96
C ASN A 91 -11.23 13.62 -20.73
N ARG A 92 -12.24 14.49 -20.56
CA ARG A 92 -12.05 15.79 -19.89
C ARG A 92 -11.69 15.46 -18.45
N GLY A 93 -10.39 15.33 -18.16
CA GLY A 93 -9.90 14.91 -16.85
C GLY A 93 -10.46 15.80 -15.73
N ASN A 94 -10.48 15.28 -14.50
CA ASN A 94 -11.00 15.96 -13.31
C ASN A 94 -10.15 17.14 -12.79
N LEU A 95 -9.16 17.60 -13.56
CA LEU A 95 -8.32 18.76 -13.27
C LEU A 95 -8.24 19.66 -14.50
N ASN A 96 -8.42 20.96 -14.27
CA ASN A 96 -8.18 21.97 -15.29
C ASN A 96 -6.67 22.16 -15.54
N LYS A 97 -6.30 22.91 -16.59
CA LYS A 97 -4.90 23.09 -16.99
C LYS A 97 -4.05 23.72 -15.87
N LYS A 98 -4.57 24.78 -15.23
CA LYS A 98 -3.88 25.52 -14.16
C LYS A 98 -3.71 24.69 -12.89
N GLU A 99 -4.71 23.89 -12.53
CA GLU A 99 -4.64 22.94 -11.41
C GLU A 99 -3.60 21.85 -11.68
N ARG A 100 -3.49 21.35 -12.91
CA ARG A 100 -2.47 20.38 -13.28
C ARG A 100 -1.06 20.97 -13.21
N GLU A 101 -0.88 22.20 -13.68
CA GLU A 101 0.39 22.93 -13.56
C GLU A 101 0.75 23.18 -12.08
N ALA A 102 -0.21 23.60 -11.25
CA ALA A 102 0.00 23.78 -9.82
C ALA A 102 0.34 22.45 -9.11
N LEU A 103 -0.30 21.35 -9.48
CA LEU A 103 0.02 20.02 -8.93
C LEU A 103 1.45 19.60 -9.27
N GLU A 104 1.89 19.82 -10.51
CA GLU A 104 3.28 19.54 -10.92
C GLU A 104 4.28 20.45 -10.21
N GLN A 105 3.96 21.73 -9.99
CA GLN A 105 4.80 22.65 -9.22
C GLN A 105 4.95 22.19 -7.77
N LEU A 106 3.84 21.85 -7.10
CA LEU A 106 3.85 21.32 -5.73
C LEU A 106 4.63 20.02 -5.62
N LYS A 107 4.45 19.10 -6.58
CA LYS A 107 5.14 17.81 -6.61
C LYS A 107 6.65 17.95 -6.79
N ASN A 108 7.08 18.88 -7.64
CA ASN A 108 8.48 19.05 -8.00
C ASN A 108 9.20 20.08 -7.11
N ASN A 109 8.54 20.65 -6.09
CA ASN A 109 9.15 21.60 -5.16
C ASN A 109 9.87 20.85 -4.01
N PRO A 110 11.22 20.86 -3.97
CA PRO A 110 11.98 20.13 -2.95
C PRO A 110 12.00 20.84 -1.58
N SER A 111 11.56 22.10 -1.52
CA SER A 111 11.58 22.90 -0.29
C SER A 111 10.37 22.64 0.62
N ILE A 112 9.38 21.88 0.16
CA ILE A 112 8.15 21.61 0.90
C ILE A 112 7.92 20.13 1.14
N ILE A 113 7.23 19.82 2.23
CA ILE A 113 6.70 18.49 2.53
C ILE A 113 5.19 18.61 2.69
N ILE A 114 4.45 17.76 1.99
CA ILE A 114 2.99 17.73 2.04
C ILE A 114 2.57 16.45 2.78
N LYS A 115 1.85 16.60 3.90
CA LYS A 115 1.39 15.50 4.74
C LYS A 115 -0.07 15.66 5.15
N PRO A 116 -0.77 14.56 5.52
CA PRO A 116 -2.03 14.68 6.23
C PRO A 116 -1.79 15.35 7.59
N ALA A 117 -2.72 16.21 8.00
CA ALA A 117 -2.76 16.70 9.37
C ALA A 117 -3.08 15.54 10.32
N ASP A 118 -2.44 15.51 11.48
CA ASP A 118 -2.76 14.56 12.55
C ASP A 118 -4.24 14.64 12.97
N LYS A 119 -4.82 15.84 12.90
CA LYS A 119 -6.23 16.10 13.28
C LYS A 119 -6.96 16.83 12.16
N GLY A 120 -8.22 16.43 11.90
CA GLY A 120 -9.16 17.19 11.08
C GLY A 120 -9.06 16.99 9.56
N GLY A 121 -8.36 15.96 9.08
CA GLY A 121 -8.35 15.56 7.65
C GLY A 121 -7.79 16.61 6.68
N ALA A 122 -7.20 17.69 7.20
CA ALA A 122 -6.61 18.75 6.42
C ALA A 122 -5.25 18.33 5.83
N VAL A 123 -4.76 19.11 4.87
CA VAL A 123 -3.42 18.96 4.29
C VAL A 123 -2.48 19.98 4.91
N VAL A 124 -1.33 19.53 5.41
CA VAL A 124 -0.29 20.39 5.98
C VAL A 124 0.85 20.51 4.99
N ILE A 125 1.34 21.73 4.80
CA ILE A 125 2.57 22.04 4.07
C ILE A 125 3.62 22.45 5.10
N LEU A 126 4.76 21.76 5.10
CA LEU A 126 5.89 22.02 5.98
C LEU A 126 7.09 22.49 5.17
N ASP A 127 7.88 23.39 5.74
CA ASP A 127 9.21 23.69 5.22
C ASP A 127 10.14 22.47 5.43
N TYR A 128 10.78 22.03 4.35
CA TYR A 128 11.64 20.84 4.36
C TYR A 128 12.86 21.02 5.28
N ALA A 129 13.47 22.21 5.31
CA ALA A 129 14.67 22.45 6.10
C ALA A 129 14.34 22.39 7.60
N TYR A 130 13.25 23.03 8.01
CA TYR A 130 12.73 22.97 9.37
C TYR A 130 12.38 21.54 9.78
N TYR A 131 11.59 20.83 8.96
CA TYR A 131 11.22 19.44 9.22
C TYR A 131 12.43 18.53 9.39
N LYS A 132 13.45 18.70 8.53
CA LYS A 132 14.71 17.96 8.63
C LYS A 132 15.45 18.28 9.93
N SER A 133 15.55 19.56 10.30
CA SER A 133 16.23 19.95 11.55
C SER A 133 15.55 19.39 12.79
N GLU A 134 14.21 19.36 12.81
CA GLU A 134 13.43 18.81 13.92
C GLU A 134 13.69 17.31 14.08
N ILE A 135 13.68 16.55 12.98
CA ILE A 135 14.01 15.11 13.00
C ILE A 135 15.44 14.90 13.49
N CYS A 136 16.42 15.65 12.96
CA CYS A 136 17.80 15.52 13.40
C CYS A 136 17.96 15.83 14.89
N SER A 137 17.26 16.84 15.40
CA SER A 137 17.26 17.19 16.82
C SER A 137 16.74 16.02 17.68
N GLN A 138 15.63 15.41 17.28
CA GLN A 138 15.05 14.26 18.00
C GLN A 138 15.96 13.02 17.93
N LEU A 139 16.58 12.75 16.78
CA LEU A 139 17.51 11.62 16.61
C LEU A 139 18.84 11.78 17.35
N THR A 140 19.19 13.00 17.76
CA THR A 140 20.40 13.28 18.54
C THR A 140 20.15 13.14 20.05
N ASP A 141 18.89 12.93 20.46
CA ASP A 141 18.56 12.69 21.86
C ASP A 141 18.99 11.28 22.29
N ASP A 142 20.16 11.20 22.93
CA ASP A 142 20.75 9.96 23.46
C ASP A 142 19.92 9.34 24.62
N SER A 143 18.94 10.06 25.18
CA SER A 143 18.00 9.48 26.15
C SER A 143 16.97 8.55 25.49
N CYS A 144 16.67 8.78 24.21
CA CYS A 144 15.68 8.03 23.44
C CYS A 144 16.30 7.10 22.39
N TYR A 145 17.37 7.53 21.72
CA TYR A 145 17.97 6.81 20.59
C TYR A 145 19.44 6.49 20.83
N GLN A 146 19.89 5.36 20.27
CA GLN A 146 21.31 4.97 20.28
C GLN A 146 21.80 4.75 18.86
N LYS A 147 22.91 5.39 18.51
CA LYS A 147 23.55 5.21 17.20
C LYS A 147 24.17 3.81 17.08
N LEU A 148 23.77 3.09 16.04
CA LEU A 148 24.38 1.80 15.70
C LEU A 148 25.78 2.01 15.09
N THR A 149 26.73 1.17 15.49
CA THR A 149 28.11 1.19 14.96
C THR A 149 28.28 0.38 13.68
N PHE A 150 27.37 -0.55 13.40
CA PHE A 150 27.33 -1.38 12.20
C PHE A 150 25.89 -1.80 11.89
N ASP A 151 25.64 -2.25 10.66
CA ASP A 151 24.34 -2.80 10.25
C ASP A 151 24.15 -4.23 10.81
N PRO A 152 23.20 -4.45 11.75
CA PRO A 152 23.00 -5.75 12.36
C PRO A 152 22.08 -6.68 11.55
N THR A 153 21.60 -6.26 10.37
CA THR A 153 20.59 -6.98 9.59
C THR A 153 20.98 -8.44 9.33
N LEU A 154 22.17 -8.68 8.79
CA LEU A 154 22.64 -10.05 8.50
C LEU A 154 22.81 -10.89 9.78
N LYS A 155 23.22 -10.26 10.89
CA LYS A 155 23.35 -10.93 12.18
C LYS A 155 21.98 -11.41 12.68
N PHE A 156 20.98 -10.53 12.65
CA PHE A 156 19.62 -10.88 13.07
C PHE A 156 18.95 -11.87 12.13
N GLN A 157 19.16 -11.76 10.81
CA GLN A 157 18.67 -12.76 9.86
C GLN A 157 19.28 -14.14 10.09
N GLY A 158 20.57 -14.22 10.40
CA GLY A 158 21.23 -15.47 10.75
C GLY A 158 20.70 -16.08 12.05
N GLN A 159 20.47 -15.25 13.08
CA GLN A 159 19.86 -15.69 14.34
C GLN A 159 18.41 -16.17 14.15
N LEU A 160 17.61 -15.41 13.40
CA LEU A 160 16.23 -15.76 13.06
C LEU A 160 16.16 -17.07 12.27
N GLY A 161 17.01 -17.22 11.25
CA GLY A 161 17.08 -18.45 10.45
C GLY A 161 17.37 -19.68 11.32
N LYS A 162 18.38 -19.61 12.19
CA LYS A 162 18.71 -20.70 13.13
C LYS A 162 17.55 -21.05 14.06
N MET A 163 16.92 -20.03 14.66
CA MET A 163 15.78 -20.23 15.55
C MET A 163 14.59 -20.89 14.84
N LEU A 164 14.32 -20.50 13.59
CA LEU A 164 13.26 -21.10 12.79
C LEU A 164 13.60 -22.53 12.37
N ASP A 165 14.84 -22.81 11.99
CA ASP A 165 15.30 -24.15 11.61
C ASP A 165 15.23 -25.11 12.82
N GLU A 166 15.63 -24.64 14.00
CA GLU A 166 15.47 -25.38 15.28
C GLU A 166 13.99 -25.67 15.58
N ALA A 167 13.10 -24.69 15.37
CA ALA A 167 11.67 -24.86 15.58
C ALA A 167 11.05 -25.89 14.59
N VAL A 168 11.56 -25.99 13.36
CA VAL A 168 11.17 -27.03 12.40
C VAL A 168 11.64 -28.42 12.86
N ILE A 169 12.90 -28.53 13.30
CA ILE A 169 13.47 -29.79 13.81
C ILE A 169 12.69 -30.30 15.03
N GLN A 170 12.28 -29.40 15.93
CA GLN A 170 11.46 -29.70 17.09
C GLN A 170 9.98 -29.98 16.75
N GLY A 171 9.56 -29.77 15.50
CA GLY A 171 8.19 -29.96 15.05
C GLY A 171 7.20 -28.90 15.54
N TRP A 172 7.68 -27.75 16.03
CA TRP A 172 6.81 -26.65 16.48
C TRP A 172 6.16 -25.90 15.32
N ILE A 173 6.85 -25.83 14.18
CA ILE A 173 6.37 -25.19 12.97
C ILE A 173 6.65 -26.06 11.74
N THR A 174 5.81 -25.94 10.72
CA THR A 174 6.02 -26.56 9.40
C THR A 174 7.06 -25.79 8.58
N GLU A 175 7.69 -26.45 7.62
CA GLU A 175 8.62 -25.82 6.66
C GLU A 175 7.97 -24.66 5.88
N GLU A 176 6.70 -24.78 5.53
CA GLU A 176 5.94 -23.71 4.88
C GLU A 176 5.83 -22.46 5.75
N LEU A 177 5.54 -22.65 7.04
CA LEU A 177 5.46 -21.58 8.03
C LEU A 177 6.84 -20.95 8.29
N ARG A 178 7.90 -21.77 8.33
CA ARG A 178 9.28 -21.27 8.43
C ARG A 178 9.62 -20.32 7.28
N ASN A 179 9.28 -20.69 6.05
CA ASN A 179 9.51 -19.86 4.87
C ASN A 179 8.63 -18.60 4.85
N PHE A 180 7.43 -18.66 5.44
CA PHE A 180 6.57 -17.48 5.63
C PHE A 180 7.13 -16.50 6.68
N LEU A 181 7.64 -17.01 7.80
CA LEU A 181 8.17 -16.19 8.90
C LEU A 181 9.56 -15.61 8.58
N TYR A 182 10.33 -16.25 7.71
CA TYR A 182 11.64 -15.76 7.32
C TYR A 182 11.53 -14.52 6.43
N VAL A 183 11.94 -13.37 6.96
CA VAL A 183 11.96 -12.10 6.23
C VAL A 183 13.29 -11.94 5.48
N LYS A 184 13.27 -12.26 4.18
CA LYS A 184 14.44 -12.14 3.30
C LYS A 184 14.95 -10.70 3.18
N ASP A 185 14.04 -9.75 3.05
CA ASP A 185 14.35 -8.34 2.83
C ASP A 185 13.63 -7.49 3.89
N PRO A 186 14.23 -7.29 5.08
CA PRO A 186 13.58 -6.57 6.17
C PRO A 186 13.48 -5.07 5.88
N ASN A 187 12.36 -4.48 6.29
CA ASN A 187 12.17 -3.04 6.19
C ASN A 187 12.95 -2.32 7.29
N TRP A 188 13.61 -1.23 6.94
CA TRP A 188 14.24 -0.34 7.90
C TRP A 188 13.18 0.51 8.62
N PRO A 189 13.35 0.79 9.93
CA PRO A 189 12.45 1.66 10.66
C PRO A 189 12.57 3.09 10.12
N ILE A 190 11.44 3.65 9.67
CA ILE A 190 11.36 5.04 9.19
C ILE A 190 10.96 5.93 10.36
N VAL A 191 11.81 6.90 10.70
CA VAL A 191 11.44 7.95 11.66
C VAL A 191 10.78 9.09 10.89
N ALA A 192 9.54 9.38 11.26
CA ALA A 192 8.79 10.50 10.73
C ALA A 192 8.19 11.28 11.89
N THR A 193 8.25 12.61 11.82
CA THR A 193 7.54 13.47 12.76
C THR A 193 6.15 13.75 12.24
N ASP A 194 5.18 13.68 13.16
CA ASP A 194 3.82 14.11 12.87
C ASP A 194 3.73 15.63 13.03
N PRO A 195 3.15 16.33 12.05
CA PRO A 195 2.90 17.75 12.18
C PRO A 195 1.78 17.99 13.20
N ASP A 196 2.16 18.18 14.47
CA ASP A 196 1.22 18.70 15.47
C ASP A 196 0.90 20.16 15.13
N LEU A 197 -0.38 20.41 14.82
CA LEU A 197 -0.88 21.74 14.46
C LEU A 197 -0.67 22.77 15.58
N GLY A 198 -0.43 22.33 16.83
CA GLY A 198 -0.17 23.21 17.96
C GLY A 198 1.20 23.88 17.96
N LYS A 199 2.17 23.40 17.17
CA LYS A 199 3.55 23.93 17.12
C LYS A 199 3.94 24.59 15.79
N LEU A 200 3.05 24.57 14.81
CA LEU A 200 3.32 25.08 13.47
C LEU A 200 2.62 26.42 13.25
N HIS A 201 3.37 27.45 12.84
CA HIS A 201 2.81 28.66 12.28
C HIS A 201 2.16 28.31 10.93
N LEU A 202 0.87 27.96 10.96
CA LEU A 202 0.15 27.42 9.80
C LEU A 202 -0.53 28.53 8.99
N ASN A 203 -0.20 28.60 7.71
CA ASN A 203 -1.14 29.08 6.70
C ASN A 203 -2.12 27.94 6.41
N VAL A 204 -3.14 27.79 7.26
CA VAL A 204 -4.22 26.83 7.03
C VAL A 204 -5.01 27.29 5.81
N CYS A 205 -4.92 26.55 4.70
CA CYS A 205 -5.86 26.72 3.59
C CYS A 205 -7.17 26.03 3.99
N ARG A 206 -8.15 26.82 4.42
CA ARG A 206 -9.56 26.42 4.52
C ARG A 206 -10.23 26.47 3.14
#